data_AF-A0A9D6WCX8-F1
#
_entry.id   AF-A0A9D6WCX8-F1
#
_cell.length_a   1.000
_cell.length_b   1.000
_cell.length_c   1.000
_cell.angle_alpha   90.00
_cell.angle_beta   90.00
_cell.angle_gamma   90.00
#
_symmetry.space_group_name_H-M   'P 1'
#
loop_
_entity.id
_entity.type
_entity.pdbx_description
1 polymer ?
#
loop_
_entity_poly.entity_id
_entity_poly.type
_entity_poly.pdbx_seq_one_letter_code
_entity_poly.pdbx_strand_id
1 'polypeptide(L)'
;MSVLPRSKGVRIPSGNYAGRFAASLLLVFSIGGASLLLAFYLILTRPLPDTYSGVYFALRNLSSYLVPILVFSMTAYVLLITVAIAILCGYTFHKIAGPLYRMELAMNNFESGFYIRPVFLREGDQIVELAEAYNGFVAGLREDRRECLTALEHAERLCLVDASACRSEREEALSRISALLSRYR
;
A
#
# COMPACT_ATOMS: atom_id res chain seq x y z
N MET A 1 30.50 26.33 -4.38
CA MET A 1 30.64 25.23 -3.40
C MET A 1 29.51 24.25 -3.64
N SER A 2 29.80 23.12 -4.30
CA SER A 2 28.85 22.09 -4.68
C SER A 2 28.54 21.18 -3.49
N VAL A 3 27.36 21.32 -2.90
CA VAL A 3 26.86 20.39 -1.90
C VAL A 3 26.31 19.17 -2.65
N LEU A 4 27.10 18.10 -2.70
CA LEU A 4 26.66 16.80 -3.17
C LEU A 4 25.51 16.29 -2.29
N PRO A 5 24.43 15.72 -2.86
CA PRO A 5 23.38 15.13 -2.06
C PRO A 5 23.91 13.87 -1.37
N ARG A 6 23.81 13.88 -0.04
CA ARG A 6 24.09 12.77 0.87
C ARG A 6 23.32 11.54 0.37
N SER A 7 24.05 10.52 -0.07
CA SER A 7 23.55 9.16 -0.29
C SER A 7 22.85 8.69 0.99
N LYS A 8 21.51 8.76 1.01
CA LYS A 8 20.69 8.12 2.03
C LYS A 8 20.72 6.65 1.68
N GLY A 9 21.37 5.85 2.54
CA GLY A 9 21.40 4.40 2.42
C GLY A 9 20.00 3.87 2.14
N VAL A 10 19.90 3.02 1.12
CA VAL A 10 18.71 2.26 0.76
C VAL A 10 18.29 1.50 2.02
N ARG A 11 17.29 2.02 2.74
CA ARG A 11 16.63 1.27 3.80
C ARG A 11 15.84 0.18 3.09
N ILE A 12 16.20 -1.06 3.40
CA ILE A 12 15.53 -2.26 2.90
C ILE A 12 14.08 -2.19 3.36
N PRO A 13 13.09 -2.39 2.45
CA PRO A 13 11.68 -2.27 2.79
C PRO A 13 11.33 -3.21 3.94
N SER A 14 10.49 -2.72 4.85
CA SER A 14 10.11 -3.39 6.09
C SER A 14 9.59 -4.83 5.86
N GLY A 15 10.49 -5.82 5.93
CA GLY A 15 10.20 -7.26 5.75
C GLY A 15 9.22 -7.84 6.78
N ASN A 16 8.83 -7.05 7.77
CA ASN A 16 7.91 -7.45 8.82
C ASN A 16 6.46 -7.56 8.34
N TYR A 17 6.03 -6.82 7.31
CA TYR A 17 4.62 -6.86 6.89
C TYR A 17 4.26 -8.11 6.10
N ALA A 18 5.05 -8.45 5.07
CA ALA A 18 4.85 -9.68 4.30
C ALA A 18 4.88 -10.91 5.22
N GLY A 19 5.79 -10.93 6.20
CA GLY A 19 5.84 -11.95 7.23
C GLY A 19 4.57 -11.99 8.11
N ARG A 20 4.07 -10.84 8.57
CA ARG A 20 2.83 -10.76 9.36
C ARG A 20 1.58 -11.15 8.58
N PHE A 21 1.49 -10.78 7.31
CA PHE A 21 0.41 -11.19 6.42
C PHE A 21 0.45 -12.69 6.17
N ALA A 22 1.63 -13.24 5.85
CA ALA A 22 1.83 -14.67 5.68
C ALA A 22 1.50 -15.45 6.96
N ALA A 23 1.94 -14.96 8.13
CA ALA A 23 1.60 -15.57 9.42
C ALA A 23 0.09 -15.53 9.69
N SER A 24 -0.58 -14.43 9.39
CA SER A 24 -2.05 -14.31 9.53
C SER A 24 -2.78 -15.27 8.59
N LEU A 25 -2.30 -15.43 7.36
CA LEU A 25 -2.83 -16.38 6.39
C LEU A 25 -2.67 -17.82 6.89
N LEU A 26 -1.46 -18.19 7.36
CA LEU A 26 -1.19 -19.51 7.93
C LEU A 26 -2.05 -19.80 9.16
N LEU A 27 -2.28 -18.80 10.01
CA LEU A 27 -3.20 -18.92 11.16
C LEU A 27 -4.63 -19.18 10.72
N VAL A 28 -5.15 -18.45 9.72
CA VAL A 28 -6.50 -18.67 9.18
C VAL A 28 -6.64 -20.09 8.63
N PHE A 29 -5.66 -20.57 7.85
CA PHE A 29 -5.66 -21.94 7.35
C PHE A 29 -5.58 -22.97 8.47
N SER A 30 -4.77 -22.72 9.50
CA SER A 30 -4.60 -23.62 10.64
C SER A 30 -5.87 -23.69 11.49
N ILE A 31 -6.52 -22.56 11.77
CA ILE A 31 -7.80 -22.50 12.50
C ILE A 31 -8.91 -23.17 11.70
N GLY A 32 -9.00 -22.87 10.40
CA GLY A 32 -9.98 -23.53 9.54
C GLY A 32 -9.78 -25.04 9.48
N GLY A 33 -8.54 -25.49 9.28
CA GLY A 33 -8.19 -26.90 9.24
C GLY A 33 -8.49 -27.62 10.56
N ALA A 34 -8.15 -26.99 11.68
CA ALA A 34 -8.48 -27.51 13.01
C ALA A 34 -10.00 -27.58 13.23
N SER A 35 -10.75 -26.57 12.79
CA SER A 35 -12.22 -26.57 12.90
C SER A 35 -12.86 -27.69 12.08
N LEU A 36 -12.34 -27.95 10.88
CA LEU A 36 -12.77 -29.04 10.02
C LEU A 36 -12.43 -30.40 10.64
N LEU A 37 -11.20 -30.57 11.14
CA LEU A 37 -10.76 -31.79 11.80
C LEU A 37 -11.58 -32.10 13.06
N LEU A 38 -11.90 -31.07 13.86
CA LEU A 38 -12.77 -31.18 15.01
C LEU A 38 -14.20 -31.59 14.60
N ALA A 39 -14.75 -30.99 13.54
CA ALA A 39 -16.07 -31.36 13.03
C ALA A 39 -16.11 -32.84 12.60
N PHE A 40 -15.09 -33.30 11.86
CA PHE A 40 -14.97 -34.72 11.50
C PHE A 40 -14.87 -35.61 12.73
N TYR A 41 -14.02 -35.26 13.70
CA TYR A 41 -13.89 -36.02 14.94
C TYR A 41 -15.24 -36.19 15.63
N LEU A 42 -15.99 -35.11 15.85
CA LEU A 42 -17.31 -35.14 16.51
C LEU A 42 -18.37 -35.93 15.74
N ILE A 43 -18.28 -35.99 14.41
CA ILE A 43 -19.19 -36.78 13.57
C ILE A 43 -18.82 -38.25 13.61
N LEU A 44 -17.54 -38.59 13.48
CA LEU A 44 -17.05 -39.97 13.42
C LEU A 44 -17.06 -40.67 14.78
N THR A 45 -16.94 -39.94 15.89
CA THR A 45 -16.99 -40.53 17.24
C THR A 45 -18.40 -40.67 17.78
N ARG A 46 -19.45 -40.37 17.00
CA ARG A 46 -20.82 -40.60 17.45
C ARG A 46 -21.05 -42.11 17.64
N PRO A 47 -21.65 -42.53 18.76
CA PRO A 47 -21.89 -43.95 19.01
C PRO A 47 -22.78 -44.55 17.92
N LEU A 48 -22.45 -45.78 17.52
CA LEU A 48 -23.25 -46.56 16.58
C LEU A 48 -24.60 -46.92 17.21
N PRO A 49 -25.65 -47.16 16.41
CA PRO A 49 -26.94 -47.62 16.93
C PRO A 49 -26.81 -48.94 17.71
N ASP A 50 -27.50 -49.07 18.83
CA ASP A 50 -27.42 -50.25 19.73
C ASP A 50 -27.99 -51.55 19.12
N THR A 51 -28.54 -51.49 17.90
CA THR A 51 -29.17 -52.63 17.21
C THR A 51 -28.24 -53.21 16.14
N TYR A 52 -28.05 -54.54 16.13
CA TYR A 52 -27.23 -55.26 15.14
C TYR A 52 -27.61 -54.95 13.68
N SER A 53 -28.91 -54.84 13.39
CA SER A 53 -29.41 -54.45 12.06
C SER A 53 -29.06 -53.00 11.70
N GLY A 54 -29.04 -52.10 12.69
CA GLY A 54 -28.65 -50.70 12.54
C GLY A 54 -27.16 -50.56 12.22
N VAL A 55 -26.30 -51.32 12.90
CA VAL A 55 -24.86 -51.35 12.63
C VAL A 55 -24.57 -51.90 11.22
N TYR A 56 -25.19 -53.02 10.84
CA TYR A 56 -25.01 -53.62 9.51
C TYR A 56 -25.49 -52.69 8.39
N PHE A 57 -26.63 -52.02 8.57
CA PHE A 57 -27.16 -51.06 7.60
C PHE A 57 -26.28 -49.81 7.48
N ALA A 58 -25.74 -49.31 8.59
CA ALA A 58 -24.81 -48.19 8.62
C ALA A 58 -23.48 -48.51 7.93
N LEU A 59 -22.90 -49.69 8.17
CA LEU A 59 -21.67 -50.13 7.49
C LEU A 59 -21.91 -50.33 5.98
N ARG A 60 -23.03 -50.95 5.60
CA ARG A 60 -23.34 -51.24 4.19
C ARG A 60 -23.59 -49.98 3.36
N ASN A 61 -24.19 -48.96 3.96
CA ASN A 61 -24.50 -47.68 3.30
C ASN A 61 -23.53 -46.57 3.69
N LEU A 62 -22.37 -46.92 4.25
CA LEU A 62 -21.41 -45.95 4.78
C LEU A 62 -21.02 -44.92 3.71
N SER A 63 -20.73 -45.34 2.47
CA SER A 63 -20.37 -44.42 1.38
C SER A 63 -21.48 -43.43 1.06
N SER A 64 -22.74 -43.88 1.01
CA SER A 64 -23.91 -43.04 0.76
C SER A 64 -24.12 -42.00 1.86
N TYR A 65 -23.69 -42.27 3.09
CA TYR A 65 -23.73 -41.30 4.19
C TYR A 65 -22.48 -40.41 4.25
N LEU A 66 -21.29 -40.94 3.94
CA LEU A 66 -20.02 -40.22 4.08
C LEU A 66 -19.85 -39.17 2.98
N VAL A 67 -20.23 -39.48 1.74
CA VAL A 67 -20.11 -38.56 0.59
C VAL A 67 -20.83 -37.23 0.81
N PRO A 68 -22.13 -37.17 1.15
CA PRO A 68 -22.80 -35.88 1.36
C PRO A 68 -22.24 -35.11 2.57
N ILE A 69 -21.80 -35.80 3.62
CA ILE A 69 -21.15 -35.16 4.78
C ILE A 69 -19.80 -34.55 4.36
N LEU A 70 -18.99 -35.28 3.58
CA LEU A 70 -17.72 -34.79 3.05
C LEU A 70 -17.93 -33.58 2.14
N VAL A 71 -18.88 -33.67 1.19
CA VAL A 71 -19.17 -32.57 0.27
C VAL A 71 -19.64 -31.34 1.05
N PHE A 72 -20.60 -31.49 1.96
CA PHE A 72 -21.11 -30.37 2.74
C PHE A 72 -20.04 -29.73 3.63
N SER A 73 -19.23 -30.54 4.33
CA SER A 73 -18.15 -30.03 5.19
C SER A 73 -17.04 -29.35 4.40
N MET A 74 -16.66 -29.89 3.24
CA MET A 74 -15.66 -29.26 2.36
C MET A 74 -16.18 -27.96 1.75
N THR A 75 -17.43 -27.92 1.29
CA THR A 75 -18.04 -26.70 0.77
C THR A 75 -18.13 -25.63 1.86
N ALA A 76 -18.55 -26.00 3.08
CA ALA A 76 -18.60 -25.08 4.21
C ALA A 76 -17.20 -24.55 4.58
N TYR A 77 -16.18 -25.41 4.59
CA TYR A 77 -14.80 -25.02 4.83
C TYR A 77 -14.27 -24.04 3.77
N VAL A 78 -14.47 -24.34 2.49
CA VAL A 78 -14.05 -23.48 1.38
C VAL A 78 -14.72 -22.11 1.49
N LEU A 79 -16.02 -22.06 1.78
CA LEU A 79 -16.73 -20.79 1.96
C LEU A 79 -16.16 -19.99 3.14
N LEU A 80 -15.95 -20.63 4.29
CA LEU A 80 -15.40 -19.98 5.48
C LEU A 80 -14.01 -19.40 5.21
N ILE A 81 -13.11 -20.19 4.62
CA ILE A 81 -11.75 -19.76 4.27
C ILE A 81 -11.78 -18.63 3.24
N THR A 82 -12.62 -18.74 2.21
CA THR A 82 -12.73 -17.71 1.17
C THR A 82 -13.16 -16.38 1.77
N VAL A 83 -14.17 -16.38 2.64
CA VAL A 83 -14.63 -15.17 3.33
C VAL A 83 -13.52 -14.60 4.24
N ALA A 84 -12.85 -15.44 5.01
CA ALA A 84 -11.76 -15.01 5.89
C ALA A 84 -10.60 -14.38 5.10
N ILE A 85 -10.20 -15.00 3.97
CA ILE A 85 -9.18 -14.46 3.07
C ILE A 85 -9.65 -13.15 2.45
N ALA A 86 -10.90 -13.06 1.98
CA ALA A 86 -11.44 -11.84 1.39
C ALA A 86 -11.40 -10.66 2.38
N ILE A 87 -11.76 -10.89 3.64
CA ILE A 87 -11.68 -9.88 4.72
C ILE A 87 -10.23 -9.47 4.96
N LEU A 88 -9.31 -10.43 5.06
CA LEU A 88 -7.89 -10.15 5.29
C LEU A 88 -7.27 -9.35 4.14
N CYS A 89 -7.59 -9.72 2.89
CA CYS A 89 -7.16 -9.01 1.70
C CYS A 89 -7.76 -7.61 1.61
N GLY A 90 -9.07 -7.45 1.87
CA GLY A 90 -9.73 -6.16 1.87
C GLY A 90 -9.13 -5.20 2.89
N TYR A 91 -8.91 -5.67 4.12
CA TYR A 91 -8.27 -4.88 5.18
C TYR A 91 -6.84 -4.46 4.80
N THR A 92 -6.09 -5.37 4.18
CA THR A 92 -4.73 -5.10 3.67
C THR A 92 -4.76 -4.06 2.55
N PHE A 93 -5.69 -4.21 1.60
CA PHE A 93 -5.81 -3.32 0.46
C PHE A 93 -6.14 -1.89 0.89
N HIS A 94 -7.01 -1.69 1.89
CA HIS A 94 -7.32 -0.36 2.41
C HIS A 94 -6.11 0.39 2.96
N LYS A 95 -5.10 -0.33 3.51
CA LYS A 95 -3.84 0.27 4.00
C LYS A 95 -2.88 0.72 2.90
N ILE A 96 -3.15 0.33 1.65
CA ILE A 96 -2.36 0.71 0.47
C ILE A 96 -3.15 1.72 -0.37
N ALA A 97 -4.39 1.39 -0.71
CA ALA A 97 -5.23 2.17 -1.62
C ALA A 97 -5.54 3.57 -1.09
N GLY A 98 -5.85 3.72 0.22
CA GLY A 98 -6.16 5.02 0.81
C GLY A 98 -4.99 6.02 0.70
N PRO A 99 -3.80 5.66 1.21
CA PRO A 99 -2.58 6.42 0.99
C PRO A 99 -2.29 6.78 -0.47
N LEU A 100 -2.44 5.82 -1.38
CA LEU A 100 -2.17 6.00 -2.80
C LEU A 100 -3.13 7.02 -3.43
N TYR A 101 -4.42 6.91 -3.13
CA TYR A 101 -5.44 7.85 -3.60
C TYR A 101 -5.19 9.28 -3.10
N ARG A 102 -4.68 9.46 -1.88
CA ARG A 102 -4.30 10.80 -1.38
C ARG A 102 -3.14 11.41 -2.17
N MET A 103 -2.19 10.60 -2.61
CA MET A 103 -1.06 11.05 -3.44
C MET A 103 -1.53 11.42 -4.85
N GLU A 104 -2.37 10.60 -5.46
CA GLU A 104 -3.01 10.89 -6.74
C GLU A 104 -3.78 12.22 -6.68
N LEU A 105 -4.61 12.42 -5.65
CA LEU A 105 -5.35 13.66 -5.47
C LEU A 105 -4.41 14.87 -5.30
N ALA A 106 -3.29 14.72 -4.60
CA ALA A 106 -2.31 15.78 -4.44
C ALA A 106 -1.60 16.13 -5.77
N MET A 107 -1.39 15.15 -6.65
CA MET A 107 -0.85 15.36 -8.00
C MET A 107 -1.87 16.02 -8.92
N ASN A 108 -3.12 15.55 -8.93
CA ASN A 108 -4.19 16.15 -9.75
C ASN A 108 -4.43 17.61 -9.37
N ASN A 109 -4.37 17.94 -8.07
CA ASN A 109 -4.44 19.32 -7.61
C ASN A 109 -3.27 20.17 -8.14
N PHE A 110 -2.06 19.61 -8.20
CA PHE A 110 -0.91 20.31 -8.77
C PHE A 110 -1.07 20.57 -10.27
N GLU A 111 -1.56 19.59 -11.03
CA GLU A 111 -1.82 19.73 -12.46
C GLU A 111 -2.85 20.84 -12.76
N SER A 112 -3.88 20.98 -11.90
CA SER A 112 -4.88 22.06 -11.99
C SER A 112 -4.39 23.45 -11.58
N GLY A 113 -3.09 23.62 -11.29
CA GLY A 113 -2.48 24.91 -10.96
C GLY A 113 -2.46 25.29 -9.48
N PHE A 114 -2.91 24.39 -8.58
CA PHE A 114 -2.79 24.61 -7.14
C PHE A 114 -1.42 24.16 -6.60
N TYR A 115 -1.05 24.66 -5.43
CA TYR A 115 0.19 24.28 -4.77
C TYR A 115 0.25 22.78 -4.46
N ILE A 116 1.30 22.10 -4.92
CA ILE A 116 1.57 20.70 -4.56
C ILE A 116 1.77 20.58 -3.04
N ARG A 117 1.05 19.66 -2.41
CA ARG A 117 1.04 19.47 -0.94
C ARG A 117 1.76 18.18 -0.56
N PRO A 118 2.53 18.17 0.55
CA PRO A 118 3.06 16.92 1.08
C PRO A 118 1.92 16.04 1.58
N VAL A 119 2.11 14.73 1.48
CA VAL A 119 1.17 13.71 1.95
C VAL A 119 1.76 13.01 3.16
N PHE A 120 1.06 13.06 4.29
CA PHE A 120 1.45 12.35 5.51
C PHE A 120 0.63 11.08 5.65
N LEU A 121 1.31 9.96 5.91
CA LEU A 121 0.69 8.67 6.15
C LEU A 121 0.43 8.46 7.64
N ARG A 122 -0.54 7.60 7.95
CA ARG A 122 -0.82 7.17 9.31
C ARG A 122 0.14 6.06 9.71
N GLU A 123 0.35 5.89 11.03
CA GLU A 123 1.07 4.72 11.54
C GLU A 123 0.41 3.43 11.06
N GLY A 124 1.21 2.56 10.43
CA GLY A 124 0.75 1.26 9.90
C GLY A 124 0.30 1.25 8.43
N ASP A 125 0.29 2.40 7.75
CA ASP A 125 0.19 2.45 6.28
C ASP A 125 1.41 1.76 5.64
N GLN A 126 1.24 1.09 4.50
CA GLN A 126 2.29 0.21 3.94
C GLN A 126 3.26 0.92 2.98
N ILE A 127 2.87 2.08 2.44
CA ILE A 127 3.62 2.78 1.39
C ILE A 127 4.40 4.00 1.92
N VAL A 128 4.92 3.90 3.16
CA VAL A 128 5.64 5.00 3.84
C VAL A 128 6.83 5.48 3.03
N GLU A 129 7.65 4.58 2.51
CA GLU A 129 8.81 4.94 1.69
C GLU A 129 8.41 5.68 0.41
N LEU A 130 7.32 5.27 -0.22
CA LEU A 130 6.79 5.94 -1.41
C LEU A 130 6.29 7.35 -1.06
N ALA A 131 5.60 7.51 0.09
CA ALA A 131 5.18 8.82 0.56
C ALA A 131 6.37 9.71 0.97
N GLU A 132 7.44 9.15 1.55
CA GLU A 132 8.68 9.87 1.84
C GLU A 132 9.37 10.34 0.55
N ALA A 133 9.47 9.46 -0.46
CA ALA A 133 10.01 9.79 -1.76
C ALA A 133 9.19 10.89 -2.46
N TYR A 134 7.86 10.76 -2.42
CA TYR A 134 6.94 11.79 -2.92
C TYR A 134 7.14 13.13 -2.20
N ASN A 135 7.19 13.13 -0.87
CA ASN A 135 7.41 14.35 -0.11
C ASN A 135 8.79 14.98 -0.39
N GLY A 136 9.81 14.16 -0.62
CA GLY A 136 11.13 14.62 -1.05
C GLY A 136 11.08 15.31 -2.42
N PHE A 137 10.37 14.70 -3.37
CA PHE A 137 10.12 15.29 -4.69
C PHE A 137 9.36 16.63 -4.59
N VAL A 138 8.28 16.67 -3.80
CA VAL A 138 7.50 17.89 -3.55
C VAL A 138 8.35 19.00 -2.91
N ALA A 139 9.24 18.64 -1.98
CA ALA A 139 10.16 19.59 -1.36
C ALA A 139 11.16 20.16 -2.38
N GLY A 140 11.71 19.32 -3.25
CA GLY A 140 12.60 19.78 -4.34
C GLY A 140 11.92 20.75 -5.29
N LEU A 141 10.70 20.44 -5.74
CA LEU A 141 9.89 21.33 -6.57
C LEU A 141 9.61 22.69 -5.92
N ARG A 142 9.33 22.69 -4.62
CA ARG A 142 9.09 23.93 -3.87
C ARG A 142 10.34 24.78 -3.75
N GLU A 143 11.50 24.15 -3.54
CA GLU A 143 12.77 24.86 -3.45
C GLU A 143 13.17 25.45 -4.81
N ASP A 144 13.06 24.68 -5.89
CA ASP A 144 13.36 25.18 -7.24
C ASP A 144 12.41 26.32 -7.64
N ARG A 145 11.11 26.22 -7.31
CA ARG A 145 10.16 27.32 -7.51
C ARG A 145 10.57 28.56 -6.72
N ARG A 146 10.99 28.38 -5.47
CA ARG A 146 11.46 29.48 -4.63
C ARG A 146 12.69 30.13 -5.25
N GLU A 147 13.69 29.36 -5.65
CA GLU A 147 14.92 29.86 -6.29
C GLU A 147 14.60 30.70 -7.54
N CYS A 148 13.74 30.19 -8.42
CA CYS A 148 13.27 30.93 -9.61
C CYS A 148 12.59 32.26 -9.24
N LEU A 149 11.69 32.26 -8.26
CA LEU A 149 11.00 33.49 -7.82
C LEU A 149 11.99 34.50 -7.23
N THR A 150 12.90 34.06 -6.36
CA THR A 150 13.94 34.96 -5.81
C THR A 150 14.85 35.54 -6.88
N ALA A 151 15.21 34.76 -7.91
CA ALA A 151 16.03 35.26 -9.02
C ALA A 151 15.30 36.35 -9.82
N LEU A 152 14.00 36.17 -10.08
CA LEU A 152 13.17 37.18 -10.77
C LEU A 152 12.97 38.44 -9.91
N GLU A 153 12.61 38.28 -8.64
CA GLU A 153 12.43 39.40 -7.71
C GLU A 153 13.72 40.22 -7.53
N HIS A 154 14.88 39.54 -7.52
CA HIS A 154 16.17 40.21 -7.41
C HIS A 154 16.47 41.07 -8.65
N ALA A 155 16.28 40.50 -9.85
CA ALA A 155 16.46 41.22 -11.10
C ALA A 155 15.48 42.40 -11.23
N GLU A 156 14.22 42.24 -10.83
CA GLU A 156 13.23 43.32 -10.83
C GLU A 156 13.64 44.46 -9.90
N ARG A 157 14.08 44.16 -8.68
CA ARG A 157 14.53 45.19 -7.73
C ARG A 157 15.74 45.97 -8.26
N LEU A 158 16.69 45.30 -8.90
CA LEU A 158 17.86 45.96 -9.50
C LEU A 158 17.46 46.84 -10.69
N CYS A 159 16.54 46.40 -11.53
CA CYS A 159 15.98 47.20 -12.63
C CYS A 159 15.32 48.50 -12.15
N LEU A 160 14.69 48.50 -10.96
CA LEU A 160 14.08 49.69 -10.38
C LEU A 160 15.11 50.71 -9.88
N VAL A 161 16.33 50.27 -9.54
CA VAL A 161 17.41 51.13 -9.02
C VAL A 161 18.31 51.62 -10.15
N ASP A 162 18.61 50.77 -11.13
CA ASP A 162 19.51 51.07 -12.24
C ASP A 162 18.98 50.54 -13.59
N ALA A 163 18.47 51.46 -14.40
CA ALA A 163 17.95 51.14 -15.74
C ALA A 163 19.03 50.68 -16.73
N SER A 164 20.30 51.03 -16.48
CA SER A 164 21.42 50.67 -17.38
C SER A 164 21.88 49.23 -17.19
N ALA A 165 21.86 48.72 -15.95
CA ALA A 165 22.17 47.33 -15.61
C ALA A 165 20.97 46.37 -15.78
N CYS A 166 19.76 46.89 -15.98
CA CYS A 166 18.54 46.09 -16.01
C CYS A 166 18.55 44.96 -17.05
N ARG A 167 19.11 45.19 -18.24
CA ARG A 167 19.15 44.17 -19.31
C ARG A 167 20.04 42.99 -18.91
N SER A 168 21.23 43.25 -18.38
CA SER A 168 22.18 42.20 -18.01
C SER A 168 21.68 41.35 -16.86
N GLU A 169 21.10 41.97 -15.82
CA GLU A 169 20.54 41.25 -14.66
C GLU A 169 19.37 40.34 -15.05
N ARG A 170 18.51 40.82 -15.96
CA ARG A 170 17.39 40.04 -16.47
C ARG A 170 17.84 38.87 -17.34
N GLU A 171 18.87 39.05 -18.16
CA GLU A 171 19.49 37.95 -18.93
C GLU A 171 20.14 36.90 -18.02
N GLU A 172 20.83 37.33 -16.95
CA GLU A 172 21.39 36.42 -15.95
C GLU A 172 20.29 35.62 -15.25
N ALA A 173 19.23 36.27 -14.77
CA ALA A 173 18.10 35.59 -14.13
C ALA A 173 17.45 34.56 -15.06
N LEU A 174 17.25 34.89 -16.33
CA LEU A 174 16.73 33.95 -17.33
C LEU A 174 17.68 32.77 -17.60
N SER A 175 18.98 33.02 -17.62
CA SER A 175 20.00 31.95 -17.76
C SER A 175 19.98 30.99 -16.57
N ARG A 176 19.76 31.51 -15.37
CA ARG A 176 19.68 30.74 -14.13
C ARG A 176 18.43 29.87 -14.09
N ILE A 177 17.29 30.44 -14.51
CA ILE A 177 16.02 29.71 -14.62
C ILE A 177 16.12 28.63 -15.70
N SER A 178 16.73 28.92 -16.86
CA SER A 178 16.89 27.91 -17.91
C SER A 178 17.79 26.74 -17.49
N ALA A 179 18.85 27.01 -16.73
CA ALA A 179 19.70 25.99 -16.12
C ALA A 179 18.99 25.17 -15.02
N LEU A 180 18.04 25.75 -14.30
CA LEU A 180 17.18 25.01 -13.38
C LEU A 180 16.20 24.11 -14.13
N LEU A 181 15.54 24.64 -15.16
CA LEU A 181 14.57 23.91 -15.98
C LEU A 181 15.20 22.78 -16.78
N SER A 182 16.49 22.90 -17.16
CA SER A 182 17.18 21.81 -17.85
C SER A 182 17.34 20.54 -17.01
N ARG A 183 17.15 20.60 -15.69
CA ARG A 183 17.11 19.40 -14.83
C ARG A 183 15.86 18.55 -15.04
N TYR A 184 14.81 19.13 -15.62
CA TYR A 184 13.48 18.51 -15.81
C TYR A 184 13.21 18.10 -17.26
N ARG A 185 14.19 18.25 -18.15
CA ARG A 185 14.11 17.91 -19.58
C ARG A 185 14.84 16.60 -19.85
#